data_AF-A0A9Q3E9X3-F1
#
_entry.id   AF-A0A9Q3E9X3-F1
#
_cell.length_a   1.000
_cell.length_b   1.000
_cell.length_c   1.000
_cell.angle_alpha   90.00
_cell.angle_beta   90.00
_cell.angle_gamma   90.00
#
_symmetry.space_group_name_H-M   'P 1'
#
loop_
_entity.id
_entity.type
_entity.pdbx_description
1 polymer ?
#
loop_
_entity_poly.entity_id
_entity_poly.type
_entity_poly.pdbx_seq_one_letter_code
_entity_poly.pdbx_strand_id
1 'polypeptide(L)'
;MSPELILEMKEKLIEILFQYREAFASDNEPLGAMKDHEVDIILNVERPYPPLLIRSAYPANPRAREELETHINELMKLGFLKDFWTQ
;
A
#
# COMPACT_ATOMS: atom_id res chain seq x y z
N MET A 1 -2.46 7.60 -32.83
CA MET A 1 -3.76 8.09 -32.32
C MET A 1 -4.47 6.91 -31.70
N SER A 2 -4.71 6.92 -30.39
CA SER A 2 -5.62 5.94 -29.81
C SER A 2 -7.03 6.21 -30.36
N PRO A 3 -7.80 5.19 -30.76
CA PRO A 3 -9.17 5.41 -31.19
C PRO A 3 -9.98 6.02 -30.04
N GLU A 4 -10.60 7.17 -30.29
CA GLU A 4 -11.53 7.76 -29.34
C GLU A 4 -12.71 6.81 -29.14
N LEU A 5 -13.04 6.51 -27.88
CA LEU A 5 -14.19 5.68 -27.56
C LEU A 5 -15.48 6.35 -28.04
N ILE A 6 -16.27 5.62 -28.83
CA ILE A 6 -17.61 6.03 -29.25
C ILE A 6 -18.51 6.13 -28.02
N LEU A 7 -19.51 7.02 -28.06
CA LEU A 7 -20.40 7.32 -26.93
C LEU A 7 -20.98 6.06 -26.26
N GLU A 8 -21.50 5.13 -27.08
CA GLU A 8 -22.08 3.87 -26.61
C GLU A 8 -21.07 2.97 -25.87
N MET A 9 -19.80 3.00 -26.28
CA MET A 9 -18.73 2.26 -25.59
C MET A 9 -18.40 2.88 -24.23
N LYS A 10 -18.49 4.20 -24.11
CA LYS A 10 -18.28 4.91 -22.83
C LYS A 10 -19.40 4.60 -21.86
N GLU A 11 -20.64 4.60 -22.32
CA GLU A 11 -21.82 4.24 -21.52
C GLU A 11 -21.69 2.81 -20.98
N LYS A 12 -21.36 1.86 -21.86
CA LYS A 12 -21.15 0.45 -21.48
C LYS A 12 -19.96 0.28 -20.52
N LEU A 13 -18.90 1.05 -20.71
CA LEU A 13 -17.76 1.05 -19.80
C LEU A 13 -18.16 1.54 -18.41
N ILE A 14 -18.93 2.62 -18.32
CA ILE A 14 -19.42 3.15 -17.04
C ILE A 14 -20.28 2.11 -16.33
N GLU A 15 -21.18 1.42 -17.05
CA GLU A 15 -21.98 0.34 -16.48
C GLU A 15 -21.12 -0.77 -15.88
N ILE A 16 -20.09 -1.21 -16.60
CA ILE A 16 -19.17 -2.26 -16.12
C ILE A 16 -18.38 -1.77 -14.90
N LEU A 17 -17.82 -0.56 -14.94
CA LEU A 17 -17.06 -0.01 -13.81
C LEU A 17 -17.94 0.15 -12.57
N PHE A 18 -19.21 0.52 -12.74
CA PHE A 18 -20.16 0.64 -11.65
C PHE A 18 -20.58 -0.73 -11.10
N GLN A 19 -20.83 -1.70 -11.99
CA GLN A 19 -21.19 -3.07 -11.65
C GLN A 19 -20.09 -3.75 -10.82
N TYR A 20 -18.82 -3.54 -11.19
CA TYR A 20 -17.66 -4.14 -10.55
C TYR A 20 -16.86 -3.16 -9.69
N ARG A 21 -17.49 -2.11 -9.15
CA ARG A 21 -16.80 -1.04 -8.40
C ARG A 21 -15.87 -1.56 -7.30
N GLU A 22 -16.24 -2.64 -6.63
CA GLU A 22 -15.50 -3.27 -5.52
C GLU A 22 -14.25 -4.04 -5.99
N ALA A 23 -14.15 -4.34 -7.29
CA ALA A 23 -12.95 -4.95 -7.88
C ALA A 23 -11.85 -3.91 -8.17
N PHE A 24 -12.14 -2.62 -8.07
CA PHE A 24 -11.21 -1.53 -8.31
C PHE A 24 -10.84 -0.84 -6.99
N ALA A 25 -9.58 -0.42 -6.87
CA ALA A 25 -9.19 0.43 -5.76
C ALA A 25 -9.84 1.81 -5.90
N SER A 26 -10.35 2.33 -4.79
CA SER A 26 -10.82 3.71 -4.66
C SER A 26 -10.07 4.42 -3.54
N ASP A 27 -10.21 5.74 -3.46
CA ASP A 27 -9.61 6.53 -2.37
C ASP A 27 -10.11 6.10 -0.98
N ASN A 28 -11.33 5.55 -0.92
CA ASN A 28 -11.94 5.05 0.32
C ASN A 28 -11.66 3.55 0.56
N GLU A 29 -11.38 2.79 -0.50
CA GLU A 29 -11.13 1.34 -0.48
C GLU A 29 -9.85 1.05 -1.28
N PRO A 30 -8.68 1.32 -0.69
CA PRO A 30 -7.42 1.16 -1.37
C PRO A 30 -7.08 -0.32 -1.56
N LEU A 31 -6.30 -0.60 -2.61
CA LEU A 31 -5.81 -1.92 -2.93
C LEU A 31 -5.12 -2.53 -1.70
N GLY A 32 -5.56 -3.70 -1.24
CA GLY A 32 -4.92 -4.43 -0.12
C GLY A 32 -5.68 -4.46 1.20
N ALA A 33 -6.96 -4.06 1.23
CA ALA A 33 -7.90 -4.45 2.30
C ALA A 33 -8.26 -5.96 2.26
N MET A 34 -7.28 -6.82 1.96
CA MET A 34 -7.43 -8.27 2.01
C MET A 34 -7.46 -8.67 3.49
N LYS A 35 -8.67 -8.79 4.03
CA LYS A 35 -8.89 -9.45 5.31
C LYS A 35 -8.46 -10.91 5.12
N ASP A 36 -7.67 -11.44 6.05
CA ASP A 36 -7.33 -12.87 6.19
C ASP A 36 -6.11 -13.41 5.41
N HIS A 37 -5.20 -12.56 4.93
CA HIS A 37 -3.90 -13.02 4.37
C HIS A 37 -2.72 -12.71 5.30
N GLU A 38 -2.84 -13.11 6.57
CA GLU A 38 -1.77 -12.96 7.55
C GLU A 38 -0.63 -13.95 7.27
N VAL A 39 0.61 -13.47 7.31
CA VAL A 39 1.81 -14.28 7.11
C VAL A 39 2.49 -14.48 8.46
N ASP A 40 2.62 -15.74 8.86
CA ASP A 40 3.44 -16.12 10.01
C ASP A 40 4.91 -16.29 9.57
N ILE A 41 5.79 -15.45 10.12
CA ILE A 41 7.23 -15.47 9.82
C ILE A 41 7.95 -16.09 11.01
N ILE A 42 8.31 -17.37 10.87
CA ILE A 42 9.03 -18.12 11.90
C ILE A 42 10.54 -18.06 11.61
N LEU A 43 11.32 -17.68 12.62
CA LEU A 43 12.78 -17.72 12.54
C LEU A 43 13.27 -19.16 12.75
N ASN A 44 14.12 -19.64 11.83
CA ASN A 44 14.76 -20.95 11.95
C ASN A 44 15.92 -20.98 12.97
N VAL A 45 16.02 -19.95 13.83
CA VAL A 45 17.10 -19.79 14.80
C VAL A 45 16.53 -19.41 16.17
N GLU A 46 17.14 -19.93 17.22
CA GLU A 46 16.82 -19.60 18.60
C GLU A 46 17.69 -18.43 19.09
N ARG A 47 17.30 -17.81 20.22
CA ARG A 47 18.04 -16.69 20.81
C ARG A 47 19.47 -17.13 21.21
N PRO A 48 20.48 -16.24 21.10
CA PRO A 48 20.37 -14.83 20.71
C PRO A 48 20.29 -14.64 19.18
N TYR A 49 19.37 -13.78 18.74
CA TYR A 49 19.21 -13.47 17.32
C TYR A 49 20.45 -12.77 16.75
N PRO A 50 20.74 -12.92 15.45
CA PRO A 50 21.89 -12.29 14.83
C PRO A 50 21.86 -10.76 15.00
N PRO A 51 22.97 -10.11 15.39
CA PRO A 51 23.04 -8.65 15.58
C PRO A 51 22.86 -7.84 14.27
N LEU A 52 22.78 -8.51 13.12
CA LEU A 52 22.69 -7.94 11.78
C LEU A 52 21.40 -7.13 11.49
N LEU A 53 20.40 -7.17 12.39
CA LEU A 53 19.11 -6.50 12.19
C LEU A 53 19.12 -5.01 12.57
N ILE A 54 20.15 -4.52 13.27
CA ILE A 54 20.23 -3.11 13.68
C ILE A 54 21.21 -2.39 12.76
N ARG A 55 20.75 -2.05 11.56
CA ARG A 55 21.45 -1.07 10.72
C ARG A 55 20.79 0.28 10.91
N SER A 56 21.56 1.30 11.26
CA SER A 56 21.06 2.68 11.23
C SER A 56 20.50 2.98 9.84
N ALA A 57 19.36 3.68 9.79
CA ALA A 57 18.80 4.12 8.52
C ALA A 57 19.85 4.95 7.77
N TYR A 58 19.99 4.70 6.47
CA TYR A 58 20.86 5.52 5.63
C TYR A 58 20.31 6.96 5.62
N PRO A 59 21.19 7.98 5.68
CA PRO A 59 20.74 9.36 5.65
C PRO A 59 20.11 9.66 4.29
N ALA A 60 18.82 9.97 4.29
CA ALA A 60 18.11 10.46 3.10
C ALA A 60 18.44 11.94 2.88
N ASN A 61 18.51 12.37 1.62
CA ASN A 61 18.59 13.80 1.30
C ASN A 61 17.27 14.52 1.68
N PRO A 62 17.27 15.85 1.89
CA PRO A 62 16.10 16.56 2.43
C PRO A 62 14.82 16.41 1.58
N ARG A 63 14.96 16.45 0.26
CA ARG A 63 13.83 16.31 -0.66
C ARG A 63 13.25 14.88 -0.63
N ALA A 64 14.14 13.88 -0.67
CA ALA A 64 13.73 12.49 -0.56
C ALA A 64 13.04 12.21 0.78
N ARG A 65 13.48 12.88 1.86
CA ARG A 65 12.84 12.75 3.16
C ARG A 65 11.39 13.27 3.16
N GLU A 66 11.13 14.43 2.57
CA GLU A 66 9.79 15.01 2.46
C GLU A 66 8.85 14.13 1.61
N GLU A 67 9.35 13.63 0.48
CA GLU A 67 8.60 12.69 -0.37
C GLU A 67 8.30 11.39 0.40
N LEU A 68 9.30 10.82 1.09
CA LEU A 68 9.12 9.61 1.90
C LEU A 68 8.11 9.81 3.04
N GLU A 69 8.16 10.95 3.72
CA GLU A 69 7.24 11.27 4.82
C GLU A 69 5.79 11.35 4.33
N THR A 70 5.56 11.89 3.14
CA THR A 70 4.24 11.89 2.49
C THR A 70 3.72 10.46 2.30
N HIS A 71 4.51 9.57 1.70
CA HIS A 71 4.11 8.18 1.45
C HIS A 71 3.95 7.37 2.74
N ILE A 72 4.82 7.60 3.74
CA ILE A 72 4.71 6.96 5.05
C ILE A 72 3.37 7.34 5.71
N ASN A 73 3.00 8.62 5.68
CA ASN A 73 1.74 9.10 6.24
C ASN A 73 0.52 8.49 5.52
N GLU A 74 0.59 8.29 4.21
CA GLU A 74 -0.44 7.57 3.45
C GLU A 74 -0.55 6.12 3.94
N LEU A 75 0.57 5.39 3.98
CA LEU A 75 0.58 3.99 4.43
C LEU A 75 0.09 3.81 5.88
N MET A 76 0.35 4.78 6.76
CA MET A 76 -0.18 4.83 8.12
C MET A 76 -1.71 5.00 8.12
N LYS A 77 -2.26 5.92 7.32
CA LYS A 77 -3.72 6.11 7.18
C LYS A 77 -4.43 4.87 6.65
N LEU A 78 -3.77 4.16 5.73
CA LEU A 78 -4.27 2.90 5.18
C LEU A 78 -4.14 1.71 6.14
N GLY A 79 -3.46 1.88 7.27
CA GLY A 79 -3.26 0.84 8.27
C GLY A 79 -2.21 -0.22 7.91
N PHE A 80 -1.44 -0.01 6.83
CA PHE A 80 -0.32 -0.87 6.44
C PHE A 80 0.89 -0.69 7.35
N LEU A 81 1.12 0.54 7.83
CA LEU A 81 2.12 0.85 8.84
C LEU A 81 1.43 1.20 10.15
N LYS A 82 2.07 0.88 11.27
CA LYS A 82 1.64 1.24 12.63
C LYS A 82 2.85 1.72 13.42
N ASP A 83 2.66 2.76 14.23
CA ASP A 83 3.67 3.21 15.17
C ASP A 83 3.79 2.18 16.30
N PHE A 84 5.00 1.70 16.54
CA PHE A 84 5.27 0.73 17.61
C PHE A 84 5.44 1.38 18.99
N TRP A 85 5.31 2.71 19.09
CA TRP A 85 5.60 3.49 20.31
C TRP A 85 4.36 3.97 21.09
N THR A 86 3.16 3.67 20.61
CA THR A 86 1.91 3.90 21.34
C THR A 86 1.44 2.59 21.98
N GLN A 87 2.03 2.25 23.13
CA GLN A 87 1.45 1.35 24.12
C GLN A 87 1.08 2.13 25.38
#